data_AF-A0A5B0EQD0-F1
#
_entry.id   AF-A0A5B0EQD0-F1
#
_cell.length_a   1.000
_cell.length_b   1.000
_cell.length_c   1.000
_cell.angle_alpha   90.00
_cell.angle_beta   90.00
_cell.angle_gamma   90.00
#
_symmetry.space_group_name_H-M   'P 1'
#
loop_
_entity.id
_entity.type
_entity.pdbx_description
1 polymer ?
#
loop_
_entity_poly.entity_id
_entity_poly.type
_entity_poly.pdbx_seq_one_letter_code
_entity_poly.pdbx_strand_id
1 'polypeptide(L)'
;MSLDVLNPVSIEARIRDISDRIANSAAVCNERYKAFLTADREYDQAFARAYMEHAGAAHEKKYAAELATETERETRDVADAAYRYADRLAKALESELRAYQSIGASVRAMYQVAGRGE
;
A
#
# COMPACT_ATOMS: atom_id res chain seq x y z
N MET A 1 -12.53 -25.60 -1.59
CA MET A 1 -11.09 -25.30 -1.48
C MET A 1 -10.37 -26.57 -1.93
N SER A 2 -9.83 -26.59 -3.15
CA SER A 2 -9.02 -27.73 -3.59
C SER A 2 -7.90 -27.91 -2.57
N LEU A 3 -7.73 -29.14 -2.06
CA LEU A 3 -6.57 -29.52 -1.26
C LEU A 3 -5.37 -29.58 -2.20
N ASP A 4 -4.94 -28.42 -2.71
CA ASP A 4 -3.70 -28.34 -3.48
C ASP A 4 -2.58 -28.70 -2.50
N VAL A 5 -2.05 -29.91 -2.69
CA VAL A 5 -0.87 -30.36 -1.97
C VAL A 5 0.24 -29.36 -2.26
N LEU A 6 0.60 -28.56 -1.26
CA LEU A 6 1.71 -27.63 -1.32
C LEU A 6 2.99 -28.43 -1.55
N ASN A 7 3.46 -28.45 -2.79
CA ASN A 7 4.73 -29.07 -3.15
C ASN A 7 5.87 -28.02 -3.09
N PRO A 8 7.13 -28.45 -2.95
CA PRO A 8 8.27 -27.54 -2.85
C PRO A 8 8.37 -26.54 -4.00
N VAL A 9 8.09 -26.97 -5.24
CA VAL A 9 8.17 -26.11 -6.43
C VAL A 9 7.14 -24.98 -6.36
N SER A 10 5.90 -25.28 -5.98
CA SER A 10 4.85 -24.28 -5.83
C SER A 10 5.17 -23.25 -4.74
N ILE A 11 5.77 -23.70 -3.63
CA ILE A 11 6.19 -22.81 -2.54
C ILE A 11 7.31 -21.87 -3.00
N GLU A 12 8.35 -22.41 -3.64
CA GLU A 12 9.48 -21.59 -4.13
C GLU A 12 9.03 -20.60 -5.22
N ALA A 13 8.10 -21.01 -6.10
CA ALA A 13 7.50 -20.11 -7.08
C ALA A 13 6.76 -18.94 -6.41
N ARG A 14 6.01 -19.22 -5.33
CA ARG A 14 5.30 -18.18 -4.59
C ARG A 14 6.24 -17.27 -3.79
N ILE A 15 7.31 -17.82 -3.20
CA ILE A 15 8.36 -17.03 -2.54
C ILE A 15 9.01 -16.05 -3.53
N ARG A 16 9.32 -16.51 -4.75
CA ARG A 16 9.86 -15.66 -5.81
C ARG A 16 8.89 -14.54 -6.19
N ASP A 17 7.63 -14.87 -6.47
CA ASP A 17 6.58 -13.89 -6.79
C ASP A 17 6.44 -12.80 -5.70
N ILE A 18 6.38 -13.21 -4.43
CA ILE A 18 6.29 -12.25 -3.31
C ILE A 18 7.55 -11.38 -3.24
N SER A 19 8.73 -11.97 -3.46
CA SER A 19 10.00 -11.22 -3.44
C SER A 19 10.07 -10.17 -4.55
N ASP A 20 9.63 -10.52 -5.76
CA ASP A 20 9.56 -9.59 -6.89
C ASP A 20 8.57 -8.45 -6.61
N ARG A 21 7.43 -8.76 -5.97
CA ARG A 21 6.45 -7.76 -5.55
C ARG A 21 6.98 -6.83 -4.45
N ILE A 22 7.74 -7.36 -3.49
CA ILE A 22 8.42 -6.56 -2.46
C ILE A 22 9.47 -5.65 -3.11
N ALA A 23 10.26 -6.15 -4.06
CA ALA A 23 11.25 -5.33 -4.77
C ALA A 23 10.59 -4.14 -5.49
N ASN A 24 9.41 -4.34 -6.08
CA ASN A 24 8.65 -3.26 -6.71
C ASN A 24 7.95 -2.31 -5.71
N SER A 25 7.72 -2.74 -4.47
CA SER A 25 6.92 -1.99 -3.50
C SER A 25 7.49 -0.61 -3.19
N ALA A 26 8.82 -0.46 -3.12
CA ALA A 26 9.48 0.81 -2.85
C ALA A 26 9.20 1.85 -3.96
N ALA A 27 9.22 1.43 -5.22
CA ALA A 27 8.90 2.30 -6.35
C ALA A 27 7.45 2.76 -6.29
N VAL A 28 6.51 1.82 -6.09
CA VAL A 28 5.07 2.11 -5.98
C VAL A 28 4.78 3.05 -4.81
N CYS A 29 5.33 2.79 -3.62
CA CYS A 29 5.16 3.66 -2.46
C CYS A 29 5.66 5.07 -2.73
N ASN A 30 6.84 5.22 -3.34
CA ASN A 30 7.41 6.51 -3.68
C ASN A 30 6.54 7.28 -4.69
N GLU A 31 6.03 6.61 -5.73
CA GLU A 31 5.13 7.24 -6.71
C GLU A 31 3.84 7.73 -6.06
N ARG A 32 3.20 6.90 -5.23
CA ARG A 32 1.97 7.30 -4.52
C ARG A 32 2.23 8.42 -3.50
N TYR A 33 3.37 8.40 -2.83
CA TYR A 33 3.75 9.47 -1.91
C TYR A 33 3.96 10.80 -2.63
N LYS A 34 4.62 10.79 -3.79
CA LYS A 34 4.76 12.00 -4.63
C LYS A 34 3.42 12.53 -5.11
N ALA A 35 2.50 11.64 -5.50
CA ALA A 35 1.14 12.02 -5.89
C ALA A 35 0.39 12.68 -4.72
N PHE A 36 0.45 12.08 -3.53
CA PHE A 36 -0.12 12.65 -2.31
C PHE A 36 0.45 14.04 -1.99
N LEU A 37 1.78 14.19 -1.96
CA LEU A 37 2.41 15.49 -1.70
C LEU A 37 2.06 16.56 -2.75
N THR A 38 1.77 16.14 -3.98
CA THR A 38 1.36 17.06 -5.04
C THR A 38 -0.07 17.52 -4.82
N ALA A 39 -1.00 16.59 -4.59
CA ALA A 39 -2.40 16.91 -4.29
C ALA A 39 -2.55 17.72 -2.99
N ASP A 40 -1.71 17.45 -1.98
CA ASP A 40 -1.67 18.21 -0.72
C ASP A 40 -1.27 19.68 -0.96
N ARG A 41 -0.21 19.90 -1.75
CA ARG A 41 0.21 21.26 -2.16
C ARG A 41 -0.84 21.97 -3.00
N GLU A 42 -1.53 21.26 -3.90
CA GLU A 42 -2.60 21.82 -4.72
C GLU A 42 -3.80 22.25 -3.88
N TYR A 43 -4.22 21.40 -2.94
CA TYR A 43 -5.26 21.72 -1.97
C TYR A 43 -4.90 22.94 -1.12
N ASP A 44 -3.70 22.99 -0.54
CA ASP A 44 -3.28 24.12 0.30
C ASP A 44 -3.31 25.45 -0.46
N GLN A 45 -2.84 25.44 -1.71
CA GLN A 45 -2.88 26.63 -2.55
C GLN A 45 -4.30 27.04 -2.94
N ALA A 46 -5.14 26.07 -3.31
CA ALA A 46 -6.55 26.33 -3.65
C ALA A 46 -7.30 26.89 -2.43
N PHE A 47 -7.09 26.30 -1.27
CA PHE A 47 -7.72 26.70 -0.02
C PHE A 47 -7.31 28.12 0.37
N ALA A 48 -6.01 28.42 0.33
CA ALA A 48 -5.50 29.75 0.62
C ALA A 48 -6.07 30.81 -0.34
N ARG A 49 -6.15 30.49 -1.65
CA ARG A 49 -6.76 31.39 -2.65
C ARG A 49 -8.24 31.65 -2.32
N ALA A 50 -9.03 30.59 -2.14
CA ALA A 50 -10.45 30.70 -1.84
C ALA A 50 -10.72 31.46 -0.52
N TYR A 51 -9.88 31.24 0.50
CA TYR A 51 -9.96 31.95 1.78
C TYR A 51 -9.72 33.45 1.64
N MET A 52 -8.75 33.83 0.81
CA MET A 52 -8.40 35.23 0.59
C MET A 52 -9.39 35.96 -0.31
N GLU A 53 -10.04 35.26 -1.25
CA GLU A 53 -11.05 35.81 -2.15
C GLU A 53 -12.38 36.11 -1.45
N HIS A 54 -12.78 35.30 -0.46
CA HIS A 54 -14.02 35.51 0.27
C HIS A 54 -13.93 36.76 1.17
N ALA A 55 -14.96 37.62 1.14
CA ALA A 55 -15.10 38.75 2.05
C ALA A 55 -15.80 38.33 3.35
N GLY A 56 -15.79 39.18 4.38
CA GLY A 56 -16.52 38.91 5.63
C GLY A 56 -15.64 38.32 6.75
N ALA A 57 -16.31 37.76 7.76
CA ALA A 57 -15.65 37.32 8.98
C ALA A 57 -14.75 36.10 8.74
N ALA A 58 -13.67 35.96 9.52
CA ALA A 58 -12.68 34.90 9.35
C ALA A 58 -13.27 33.47 9.36
N HIS A 59 -14.35 33.26 10.11
CA HIS A 59 -15.04 31.97 10.19
C HIS A 59 -15.86 31.66 8.92
N GLU A 60 -16.54 32.66 8.36
CA GLU A 60 -17.29 32.54 7.09
C GLU A 60 -16.33 32.25 5.94
N LYS A 61 -15.20 32.97 5.88
CA LYS A 61 -14.13 32.71 4.89
C LYS A 61 -13.63 31.28 4.94
N LYS A 62 -13.49 30.70 6.14
CA LYS A 62 -13.05 29.32 6.31
C LYS A 62 -14.04 28.35 5.67
N TYR A 63 -15.32 28.44 6.02
CA TYR A 63 -16.33 27.55 5.45
C TYR A 63 -16.50 27.74 3.94
N ALA A 64 -16.40 28.98 3.45
CA ALA A 64 -16.43 29.27 2.02
C ALA A 64 -15.25 28.61 1.29
N ALA A 65 -14.04 28.69 1.85
CA ALA A 65 -12.86 28.03 1.29
C ALA A 65 -12.97 26.50 1.34
N GLU A 66 -13.48 25.92 2.43
CA GLU A 66 -13.71 24.48 2.55
C GLU A 66 -14.71 23.95 1.51
N LEU A 67 -15.79 24.69 1.25
CA LEU A 67 -16.77 24.33 0.22
C LEU A 67 -16.21 24.51 -1.19
N ALA A 68 -15.45 25.58 -1.43
CA ALA A 68 -14.87 25.87 -2.75
C ALA A 68 -13.76 24.89 -3.16
N THR A 69 -13.16 24.17 -2.20
CA THR A 69 -12.00 23.28 -2.43
C THR A 69 -12.29 21.81 -2.14
N GLU A 70 -13.57 21.44 -2.16
CA GLU A 70 -13.99 20.06 -1.88
C GLU A 70 -13.33 19.04 -2.83
N THR A 71 -13.20 19.39 -4.11
CA THR A 71 -12.60 18.50 -5.12
C THR A 71 -11.10 18.29 -4.90
N GLU A 72 -10.35 19.35 -4.58
CA GLU A 72 -8.92 19.24 -4.27
C GLU A 72 -8.71 18.44 -2.99
N ARG A 73 -9.59 18.64 -1.98
CA ARG A 73 -9.56 17.86 -0.74
C ARG A 73 -9.80 16.37 -1.00
N GLU A 74 -10.83 16.04 -1.79
CA GLU A 74 -11.12 14.65 -2.18
C GLU A 74 -9.95 14.02 -2.91
N THR A 75 -9.35 14.75 -3.86
CA THR A 75 -8.18 14.29 -4.63
C THR A 75 -7.00 13.98 -3.70
N ARG A 76 -6.72 14.86 -2.74
CA ARG A 76 -5.68 14.64 -1.72
C ARG A 76 -5.98 13.42 -0.86
N ASP A 77 -7.21 13.28 -0.39
CA ASP A 77 -7.60 12.19 0.52
C ASP A 77 -7.52 10.82 -0.19
N VAL A 78 -7.90 10.75 -1.46
CA VAL A 78 -7.72 9.56 -2.31
C VAL A 78 -6.23 9.23 -2.48
N ALA A 79 -5.39 10.24 -2.70
CA ALA A 79 -3.95 10.05 -2.84
C ALA A 79 -3.28 9.58 -1.52
N ASP A 80 -3.69 10.13 -0.36
CA ASP A 80 -3.23 9.66 0.95
C ASP A 80 -3.64 8.21 1.19
N ALA A 81 -4.91 7.88 0.95
CA ALA A 81 -5.41 6.52 1.10
C ALA A 81 -4.64 5.52 0.23
N ALA A 82 -4.35 5.89 -1.02
CA ALA A 82 -3.56 5.10 -1.95
C ALA A 82 -2.11 4.88 -1.47
N TYR A 83 -1.45 5.93 -0.97
CA TYR A 83 -0.12 5.83 -0.40
C TYR A 83 -0.10 4.92 0.83
N ARG A 84 -1.00 5.13 1.79
CA ARG A 84 -1.10 4.30 3.00
C ARG A 84 -1.42 2.85 2.70
N TYR A 85 -2.24 2.60 1.68
CA TYR A 85 -2.52 1.24 1.23
C TYR A 85 -1.24 0.57 0.69
N ALA A 86 -0.48 1.26 -0.15
CA ALA A 86 0.77 0.73 -0.69
C ALA A 86 1.78 0.38 0.41
N ASP A 87 1.95 1.25 1.42
CA ASP A 87 2.83 1.00 2.58
C ASP A 87 2.38 -0.21 3.40
N ARG A 88 1.07 -0.33 3.67
CA ARG A 88 0.52 -1.50 4.40
C ARG A 88 0.65 -2.78 3.59
N LEU A 89 0.47 -2.72 2.28
CA LEU A 89 0.62 -3.87 1.39
C LEU A 89 2.06 -4.36 1.38
N ALA A 90 3.05 -3.48 1.34
CA ALA A 90 4.47 -3.86 1.43
C ALA A 90 4.75 -4.67 2.70
N LYS A 91 4.27 -4.20 3.86
CA LYS A 91 4.38 -4.90 5.15
C LYS A 91 3.65 -6.24 5.19
N ALA A 92 2.48 -6.30 4.56
CA ALA A 92 1.72 -7.55 4.44
C ALA A 92 2.48 -8.57 3.59
N LEU A 93 3.14 -8.15 2.50
CA LEU A 93 3.95 -9.01 1.66
C LEU A 93 5.18 -9.57 2.39
N GLU A 94 5.84 -8.76 3.22
CA GLU A 94 6.94 -9.26 4.06
C GLU A 94 6.47 -10.35 5.03
N SER A 95 5.27 -10.17 5.61
CA SER A 95 4.66 -11.16 6.50
C SER A 95 4.25 -12.43 5.74
N GLU A 96 3.71 -12.28 4.53
CA GLU A 96 3.39 -13.39 3.62
C GLU A 96 4.66 -14.18 3.25
N LEU A 97 5.76 -13.49 2.90
CA LEU A 97 7.05 -14.10 2.60
C LEU A 97 7.55 -14.97 3.76
N ARG A 98 7.51 -14.44 4.98
CA ARG A 98 7.91 -15.19 6.19
C ARG A 98 7.04 -16.42 6.42
N ALA A 99 5.73 -16.31 6.19
CA ALA A 99 4.82 -17.45 6.30
C ALA A 99 5.18 -18.55 5.29
N TYR A 100 5.40 -18.20 4.01
CA TYR A 100 5.79 -19.17 2.99
C TYR A 100 7.17 -19.80 3.23
N GLN A 101 8.14 -19.04 3.74
CA GLN A 101 9.44 -19.58 4.13
C GLN A 101 9.32 -20.61 5.26
N SER A 102 8.45 -20.35 6.24
CA SER A 102 8.14 -21.29 7.32
C SER A 102 7.46 -22.57 6.79
N ILE A 103 6.44 -22.43 5.94
CA ILE A 103 5.76 -23.56 5.29
C ILE A 103 6.76 -24.40 4.48
N GLY A 104 7.63 -23.75 3.70
CA GLY A 104 8.67 -24.42 2.93
C GLY A 104 9.62 -25.24 3.79
N ALA A 105 9.98 -24.76 4.98
CA ALA A 105 10.79 -25.51 5.93
C ALA A 105 10.06 -26.78 6.43
N SER A 106 8.79 -26.67 6.80
CA SER A 106 7.97 -27.82 7.22
C SER A 106 7.81 -28.85 6.10
N VAL A 107 7.52 -28.41 4.87
CA VAL A 107 7.34 -29.32 3.73
C VAL A 107 8.66 -30.04 3.41
N ARG A 108 9.80 -29.35 3.39
CA ARG A 108 11.10 -30.01 3.21
C ARG A 108 11.37 -31.07 4.28
N ALA A 109 11.03 -30.82 5.54
CA ALA A 109 11.19 -31.79 6.61
C ALA A 109 10.36 -33.07 6.39
N MET A 110 9.13 -32.96 5.89
CA MET A 110 8.28 -34.11 5.56
C MET A 110 8.91 -35.00 4.47
N TYR A 111 9.43 -34.40 3.40
CA TYR A 111 10.08 -35.15 2.32
C TYR A 111 11.42 -35.78 2.74
N GLN A 112 12.16 -35.17 3.67
CA GLN A 112 13.41 -35.73 4.22
C GLN A 112 13.18 -36.95 5.12
N VAL A 113 12.07 -36.98 5.87
CA VAL A 113 11.70 -38.15 6.70
C VAL A 113 11.27 -39.34 5.83
N ALA A 114 10.62 -39.08 4.69
CA ALA A 114 10.20 -40.14 3.76
C ALA A 114 11.37 -40.86 3.05
N GLY A 115 12.56 -40.25 2.98
CA GLY A 115 13.74 -40.82 2.31
C GLY A 115 14.71 -41.60 3.23
N ARG A 116 14.37 -41.77 4.52
CA ARG A 116 15.24 -42.40 5.54
C ARG A 116 14.65 -43.70 6.10
N GLY A 117 14.01 -44.47 5.23
CA GLY A 117 13.40 -45.77 5.53
C GLY A 117 13.92 -46.87 4.61
N GLU A 118 15.24 -47.05 4.57
CA GLU A 118 15.95 -48.29 4.17
C GLU A 118 17.18 -48.46 5.07
#